data_AF-A0A4Z1HNI8-F1
#
_entry.id   AF-A0A4Z1HNI8-F1
#
_cell.length_a   1.000
_cell.length_b   1.000
_cell.length_c   1.000
_cell.angle_alpha   90.00
_cell.angle_beta   90.00
_cell.angle_gamma   90.00
#
_symmetry.space_group_name_H-M   'P 1'
#
loop_
_entity.id
_entity.type
_entity.pdbx_description
1 polymer ?
#
loop_
_entity_poly.entity_id
_entity_poly.type
_entity_poly.pdbx_seq_one_letter_code
_entity_poly.pdbx_strand_id
1 'polypeptide(L)' 'MEIGDEAQARRVAQMAIGLSDRIEIWRDWPDQHKSGNESAEYMFLDNHKIVVKGTGMVRAVVLLSNQHFEL' A
#
# COMPACT_ATOMS: atom_id res chain seq x y z
N MET A 1 2.03 -7.61 -5.19
CA MET A 1 0.98 -8.62 -5.35
C MET A 1 -0.28 -7.94 -5.85
N GLU A 2 -0.92 -8.45 -6.90
CA GLU A 2 -2.23 -7.94 -7.34
C GLU A 2 -3.33 -8.40 -6.38
N ILE A 3 -4.31 -7.55 -6.15
CA ILE A 3 -5.45 -7.77 -5.28
C ILE A 3 -6.74 -7.33 -6.00
N GLY A 4 -7.85 -7.95 -5.63
CA GLY A 4 -9.16 -7.74 -6.22
C GLY A 4 -9.86 -6.46 -5.75
N ASP A 5 -9.61 -6.03 -4.50
CA ASP A 5 -10.25 -4.86 -3.91
C ASP A 5 -9.49 -4.30 -2.68
N GLU A 6 -9.99 -3.18 -2.15
CA GLU A 6 -9.46 -2.53 -0.95
C GLU A 6 -9.53 -3.42 0.30
N ALA A 7 -10.57 -4.23 0.45
CA ALA A 7 -10.73 -5.09 1.63
C ALA A 7 -9.65 -6.19 1.67
N GLN A 8 -9.28 -6.74 0.50
CA GLN A 8 -8.15 -7.64 0.37
C GLN A 8 -6.83 -6.92 0.64
N ALA A 9 -6.66 -5.68 0.16
CA ALA A 9 -5.50 -4.85 0.47
C ALA A 9 -5.27 -4.73 1.98
N ARG A 10 -6.34 -4.40 2.71
CA ARG A 10 -6.33 -4.24 4.16
C ARG A 10 -5.88 -5.53 4.85
N ARG A 11 -6.48 -6.68 4.48
CA ARG A 11 -6.11 -7.98 5.05
C ARG A 11 -4.64 -8.33 4.81
N VAL A 12 -4.15 -8.14 3.58
CA VAL A 12 -2.76 -8.41 3.21
C VAL A 12 -1.81 -7.51 3.97
N ALA A 13 -2.07 -6.20 3.98
CA ALA A 13 -1.27 -5.24 4.70
C ALA A 13 -1.24 -5.58 6.19
N GLN A 14 -2.37 -5.94 6.79
CA GLN A 14 -2.45 -6.29 8.21
C GLN A 14 -1.67 -7.56 8.55
N MET A 15 -1.65 -8.57 7.68
CA MET A 15 -0.80 -9.75 7.85
C MET A 15 0.70 -9.44 7.75
N ALA A 16 1.08 -8.38 7.02
CA ALA A 16 2.47 -7.98 6.83
C ALA A 16 2.98 -6.97 7.87
N ILE A 17 2.08 -6.37 8.65
CA ILE A 17 2.46 -5.48 9.76
C ILE A 17 3.34 -6.27 10.74
N GLY A 18 4.54 -5.77 10.98
CA GLY A 18 5.56 -6.41 11.83
C GLY A 18 6.49 -7.39 11.12
N LEU A 19 6.23 -7.73 9.85
CA LEU A 19 7.10 -8.59 9.03
C LEU A 19 7.88 -7.80 7.97
N SER A 20 7.39 -6.63 7.58
CA SER A 20 7.98 -5.77 6.55
C SER A 20 8.25 -4.38 7.14
N ASP A 21 9.41 -3.81 6.84
CA ASP A 21 9.77 -2.46 7.30
C ASP A 21 8.93 -1.37 6.63
N ARG A 22 8.51 -1.63 5.39
CA ARG A 22 7.72 -0.69 4.61
C ARG A 22 6.64 -1.39 3.80
N ILE A 23 5.42 -0.90 3.96
CA ILE A 23 4.23 -1.37 3.27
C ILE A 23 3.68 -0.21 2.43
N GLU A 24 3.36 -0.47 1.17
CA GLU A 24 2.72 0.49 0.28
C GLU A 24 1.48 -0.11 -0.38
N ILE A 25 0.45 0.70 -0.55
CA ILE A 25 -0.75 0.33 -1.30
C ILE A 25 -0.75 1.13 -2.60
N TRP A 26 -1.00 0.47 -3.72
CA TRP A 26 -1.01 1.07 -5.05
C TRP A 26 -2.35 0.88 -5.73
N ARG A 27 -2.80 1.93 -6.40
CA ARG A 27 -3.99 1.93 -7.24
C ARG A 27 -3.64 1.58 -8.70
N ASP A 28 -4.67 1.36 -9.49
CA ASP A 28 -4.59 1.01 -10.92
C ASP A 28 -3.70 2.00 -11.73
N TRP A 29 -3.80 3.31 -11.49
CA TRP A 29 -3.00 4.31 -12.18
C TRP A 29 -1.87 4.79 -11.26
N PRO A 30 -0.59 4.55 -11.60
CA PRO A 30 0.55 4.91 -10.76
C PRO A 30 0.97 6.38 -10.97
N ASP A 31 0.03 7.31 -10.91
CA ASP A 31 0.33 8.73 -10.98
C ASP A 31 0.81 9.26 -9.62
N GLN A 32 1.88 10.05 -9.66
CA GLN A 32 2.39 10.75 -8.46
C GLN A 32 1.65 12.06 -8.20
N HIS A 33 0.68 12.41 -9.04
CA HIS A 33 0.03 13.70 -8.95
C HIS A 33 -0.95 13.71 -7.79
N LYS A 34 -0.70 14.62 -6.84
CA LYS A 34 -1.66 15.07 -5.83
C LYS A 34 -2.79 15.90 -6.48
N SER A 35 -3.27 15.47 -7.64
CA SER A 35 -4.30 16.18 -8.36
C SER A 35 -5.63 15.87 -7.69
N GLY A 36 -5.97 16.73 -6.73
CA GLY A 36 -7.33 17.12 -6.36
C GLY A 36 -8.39 16.02 -6.33
N ASN A 37 -8.84 15.72 -5.11
CA ASN A 37 -10.19 15.26 -4.77
C ASN A 37 -10.49 13.74 -4.82
N GLU A 38 -9.52 12.89 -5.14
CA GLU A 38 -9.78 11.44 -5.24
C GLU A 38 -9.07 10.64 -4.12
N SER A 39 -9.84 10.33 -3.07
CA SER A 39 -9.53 9.36 -2.00
C SER A 39 -8.36 9.69 -1.05
N ALA A 40 -8.36 9.06 0.13
CA ALA A 40 -7.35 9.33 1.15
C ALA A 40 -5.95 8.90 0.68
N GLU A 41 -4.96 9.82 0.80
CA GLU A 41 -3.53 9.58 0.52
C GLU A 41 -2.90 8.50 1.43
N TYR A 42 -3.63 8.08 2.46
CA TYR A 42 -3.21 7.10 3.43
C TYR A 42 -4.38 6.25 3.91
N MET A 43 -4.07 5.01 4.27
CA MET A 43 -4.96 4.08 4.92
C MET A 43 -4.46 3.83 6.34
N PHE A 44 -5.35 4.00 7.31
CA PHE A 44 -5.06 3.61 8.69
C PHE A 44 -5.44 2.14 8.91
N LEU A 45 -4.47 1.36 9.37
CA LEU A 45 -4.65 0.00 9.88
C LEU A 45 -4.12 -0.05 11.31
N ASP A 46 -5.03 -0.15 12.27
CA ASP A 46 -4.75 0.01 13.69
C ASP A 46 -3.99 1.33 13.94
N ASN A 47 -2.77 1.26 14.45
CA ASN A 47 -1.90 2.43 14.69
C ASN A 47 -0.93 2.73 13.54
N HIS A 48 -1.05 2.04 12.40
CA HIS A 48 -0.15 2.20 11.25
C HIS A 48 -0.79 3.06 10.18
N LYS A 49 -0.05 4.10 9.76
CA LYS A 49 -0.39 4.92 8.60
C LYS A 49 0.30 4.34 7.37
N ILE A 50 -0.46 3.74 6.47
CA ILE A 50 0.07 3.14 5.23
C ILE A 50 -0.18 4.09 4.07
N VAL A 51 0.86 4.36 3.29
CA VAL A 51 0.76 5.25 2.12
C VAL A 51 -0.01 4.56 1.01
N VAL A 52 -0.98 5.27 0.44
CA VAL A 52 -1.72 4.87 -0.77
C VAL A 52 -1.22 5.72 -1.93
N LYS A 53 -0.82 5.09 -3.03
CA LYS A 53 -0.25 5.74 -4.21
C LYS A 53 -1.12 5.53 -5.44
N GLY A 54 -1.10 6.53 -6.33
CA GLY A 54 -1.84 6.50 -7.58
C GLY A 54 -3.29 6.95 -7.44
N THR A 55 -4.05 6.74 -8.51
CA THR A 55 -5.50 7.02 -8.63
C THR A 55 -6.25 5.80 -9.16
N GLY A 56 -7.58 5.79 -9.04
CA GLY A 56 -8.43 4.64 -9.39
C GLY A 56 -8.64 3.64 -8.25
N MET A 57 -8.84 2.36 -8.55
CA MET A 57 -9.09 1.33 -7.53
C MET A 57 -7.79 0.77 -6.97
N VAL A 58 -7.82 0.37 -5.70
CA VAL A 58 -6.70 -0.32 -5.07
C VAL A 58 -6.45 -1.65 -5.78
N ARG A 59 -5.22 -1.87 -6.24
CA ARG A 59 -4.83 -3.06 -7.00
C ARG A 59 -3.61 -3.80 -6.51
N ALA A 60 -2.77 -3.18 -5.72
CA ALA A 60 -1.60 -3.87 -5.23
C ALA A 60 -1.23 -3.48 -3.81
N VAL A 61 -0.63 -4.45 -3.12
CA VAL A 61 0.18 -4.23 -1.93
C VAL A 61 1.63 -4.57 -2.27
N VAL A 62 2.52 -3.66 -1.92
CA VAL A 62 3.97 -3.79 -2.07
C VAL A 62 4.57 -3.87 -0.68
N LEU A 63 5.29 -4.96 -0.42
CA LEU A 63 6.00 -5.22 0.84
C LEU A 63 7.49 -5.08 0.56
N LEU A 64 8.12 -4.12 1.22
CA LEU A 64 9.54 -3.87 1.13
C LEU A 64 10.16 -4.27 2.47
N SER A 65 11.06 -5.25 2.41
CA SER A 65 11.92 -5.64 3.51
C SER A 65 13.31 -5.11 3.22
N ASN A 66 13.93 -4.41 4.16
CA ASN A 66 15.35 -4.10 4.09
C ASN A 66 16.14 -5.35 4.49
N GLN A 67 15.99 -6.44 3.74
CA GLN A 67 17.02 -7.46 3.73
C GLN A 67 18.24 -6.81 3.10
N HIS A 68 19.21 -6.43 3.94
CA HIS A 68 20.58 -6.28 3.51
C HIS A 68 20.94 -7.57 2.77
N PHE A 69 20.89 -7.55 1.44
CA PHE A 69 21.55 -8.57 0.65
C PHE A 69 23.04 -8.31 0.87
N GLU A 70 23.62 -8.99 1.85
CA GLU A 70 25.06 -9.23 1.81
C GLU A 70 25.32 -10.08 0.56
N LEU A 71 25.90 -9.44 -0.46
CA LEU A 71 26.41 -10.07 -1.68
C LEU A 71 27.74 -10.77 -1.40
#